data_AF-A0A256BFG9-F1
#
_entry.id   AF-A0A256BFG9-F1
#
_cell.length_a   1.000
_cell.length_b   1.000
_cell.length_c   1.000
_cell.angle_alpha   90.00
_cell.angle_beta   90.00
_cell.angle_gamma   90.00
#
_symmetry.space_group_name_H-M   'P 1'
#
loop_
_entity.id
_entity.type
_entity.pdbx_description
1 polymer ?
#
loop_
_entity_poly.entity_id
_entity_poly.type
_entity_poly.pdbx_seq_one_letter_code
_entity_poly.pdbx_strand_id
1 'polypeptide(L)'
;MNTYWDFTENFYSDVPLLKPVDRNRGYQLFELHDRQIVIAGFDSISGNDCFAYAGAIPQGTISRCSLDLRDIPHSYDLRIAVWHHSIYGPPLQEDYVKIEQIHEMIGLGFQLGLHGHQHIAATTTHYVHLNESQSMAVVSAGSLCAGFRDLPRGVNRQYNLIVIEDDLCNARVHVREMAEGGQFHRKKNGAFSQGFVEIAWKTSTDVMGHEIDVNQENIRRATLQAEDALHKKNPVKALQILEGIELSSAPHARKIAIQSALKIESWEILSNLVSQPKSTEEAIFLITALIQINDLEQAEVILNTYNDIDATIRNEFQGKIEIKKILRS
;
A
#
# COMPACT_ATOMS: atom_id res chain seq x y z
N MET A 1 -19.42 4.03 -27.94
CA MET A 1 -18.51 4.48 -26.87
C MET A 1 -19.05 4.28 -25.46
N ASN A 2 -20.37 4.32 -25.20
CA ASN A 2 -20.89 4.05 -23.84
C ASN A 2 -20.74 2.60 -23.38
N THR A 3 -20.99 1.60 -24.24
CA THR A 3 -21.04 0.18 -23.84
C THR A 3 -19.75 -0.37 -23.20
N TYR A 4 -18.57 0.10 -23.64
CA TYR A 4 -17.29 -0.28 -23.00
C TYR A 4 -17.20 0.24 -21.57
N TRP A 5 -17.54 1.51 -21.36
CA TRP A 5 -17.49 2.12 -20.04
C TRP A 5 -18.60 1.61 -19.13
N ASP A 6 -19.79 1.35 -19.67
CA ASP A 6 -20.88 0.72 -18.93
C ASP A 6 -20.46 -0.70 -18.49
N PHE A 7 -19.77 -1.46 -19.35
CA PHE A 7 -19.18 -2.74 -18.95
C PHE A 7 -18.13 -2.57 -17.85
N THR A 8 -17.18 -1.63 -18.01
CA THR A 8 -16.10 -1.40 -17.03
C THR A 8 -16.65 -0.98 -15.67
N GLU A 9 -17.59 -0.04 -15.64
CA GLU A 9 -18.24 0.43 -14.41
C GLU A 9 -19.00 -0.71 -13.70
N ASN A 10 -19.73 -1.54 -14.47
CA ASN A 10 -20.41 -2.71 -13.92
C ASN A 10 -19.45 -3.81 -13.48
N PHE A 11 -18.37 -4.05 -14.21
CA PHE A 11 -17.39 -5.08 -13.88
C PHE A 11 -16.66 -4.78 -12.56
N TYR A 12 -16.40 -3.50 -12.29
CA TYR A 12 -15.74 -3.04 -11.07
C TYR A 12 -16.70 -2.56 -9.97
N SER A 13 -18.02 -2.74 -10.10
CA SER A 13 -19.01 -2.18 -9.17
C SER A 13 -18.81 -2.64 -7.73
N ASP A 14 -18.39 -3.90 -7.56
CA ASP A 14 -18.24 -4.56 -6.26
C ASP A 14 -16.77 -4.61 -5.81
N VAL A 15 -15.87 -3.96 -6.55
CA VAL A 15 -14.45 -3.89 -6.21
C VAL A 15 -14.21 -2.63 -5.38
N PRO A 16 -13.59 -2.73 -4.19
CA PRO A 16 -13.24 -1.58 -3.38
C PRO A 16 -12.09 -0.80 -4.03
N LEU A 17 -12.43 0.12 -4.93
CA LEU A 17 -11.47 0.97 -5.61
C LEU A 17 -11.06 2.17 -4.75
N LEU A 18 -9.78 2.53 -4.78
CA LEU A 18 -9.24 3.72 -4.11
C LEU A 18 -9.90 5.01 -4.58
N LYS A 19 -10.25 5.06 -5.87
CA LYS A 19 -10.99 6.13 -6.49
C LYS A 19 -12.01 5.52 -7.45
N PRO A 20 -13.22 6.09 -7.59
CA PRO A 20 -14.20 5.62 -8.56
C PRO A 20 -13.63 5.60 -9.98
N VAL A 21 -14.16 4.69 -10.80
CA VAL A 21 -13.85 4.62 -12.24
C VAL A 21 -14.10 5.98 -12.87
N ASP A 22 -13.12 6.48 -13.62
CA ASP A 22 -13.20 7.77 -14.30
C ASP A 22 -12.64 7.64 -15.71
N ARG A 23 -13.54 7.86 -16.67
CA ARG A 23 -13.29 7.69 -18.10
C ARG A 23 -12.15 8.55 -18.63
N ASN A 24 -11.87 9.67 -17.97
CA ASN A 24 -10.87 10.64 -18.41
C ASN A 24 -9.55 10.53 -17.63
N ARG A 25 -9.49 9.65 -16.63
CA ARG A 25 -8.31 9.55 -15.76
C ARG A 25 -7.16 8.78 -16.43
N GLY A 26 -7.48 7.81 -17.27
CA GLY A 26 -6.47 6.98 -17.96
C GLY A 26 -5.74 5.98 -17.07
N TYR A 27 -6.17 5.82 -15.81
CA TYR A 27 -5.68 4.77 -14.91
C TYR A 27 -6.70 4.43 -13.82
N GLN A 28 -6.53 3.24 -13.24
CA GLN A 28 -7.21 2.79 -12.03
C GLN A 28 -6.21 2.34 -10.97
N LEU A 29 -6.49 2.62 -9.71
CA LEU A 29 -5.67 2.22 -8.56
C LEU A 29 -6.34 1.09 -7.78
N PHE A 30 -5.53 0.11 -7.36
CA PHE A 30 -5.93 -1.04 -6.57
C PHE A 30 -4.95 -1.25 -5.41
N GLU A 31 -5.46 -1.59 -4.22
CA GLU A 31 -4.64 -1.97 -3.07
C GLU A 31 -4.66 -3.48 -2.88
N LEU A 32 -3.52 -4.04 -2.52
CA LEU A 32 -3.36 -5.44 -2.16
C LEU A 32 -2.48 -5.57 -0.93
N HIS A 33 -2.50 -6.77 -0.32
CA HIS A 33 -1.61 -7.16 0.77
C HIS A 33 -1.60 -6.13 1.91
N ASP A 34 -2.76 -5.99 2.57
CA ASP A 34 -2.94 -5.10 3.72
C ASP A 34 -2.45 -3.65 3.49
N ARG A 35 -2.63 -3.16 2.25
CA ARG A 35 -2.24 -1.82 1.77
C ARG A 35 -0.73 -1.57 1.67
N GLN A 36 0.08 -2.61 1.64
CA GLN A 36 1.52 -2.50 1.37
C GLN A 36 1.83 -2.39 -0.13
N ILE A 37 0.94 -2.92 -0.97
CA ILE A 37 1.09 -2.95 -2.43
C ILE A 37 0.01 -2.12 -3.08
N VAL A 38 0.41 -1.23 -4.01
CA VAL A 38 -0.51 -0.55 -4.92
C VAL A 38 -0.26 -0.96 -6.36
N ILE A 39 -1.33 -1.21 -7.09
CA ILE A 39 -1.30 -1.45 -8.53
C ILE A 39 -1.94 -0.28 -9.25
N ALA A 40 -1.21 0.34 -10.16
CA ALA A 40 -1.72 1.31 -11.10
C ALA A 40 -1.91 0.66 -12.48
N GLY A 41 -3.16 0.42 -12.85
CA GLY A 41 -3.53 -0.06 -14.18
C GLY A 41 -3.71 1.11 -15.13
N PHE A 42 -2.75 1.34 -16.03
CA PHE A 42 -2.76 2.39 -17.03
C PHE A 42 -3.46 1.95 -18.31
N ASP A 43 -4.28 2.84 -18.85
CA ASP A 43 -4.79 2.70 -20.20
C ASP A 43 -3.70 3.09 -21.20
N SER A 44 -3.34 2.14 -22.07
CA SER A 44 -2.30 2.32 -23.09
C SER A 44 -2.85 2.33 -24.51
N ILE A 45 -4.18 2.41 -24.70
CA ILE A 45 -4.82 2.41 -26.04
C ILE A 45 -4.87 3.81 -26.68
N SER A 46 -4.14 4.80 -26.16
CA SER A 46 -4.24 6.17 -26.67
C SER A 46 -3.78 6.26 -28.12
N GLY A 47 -4.61 6.87 -28.97
CA GLY A 47 -4.36 6.98 -30.40
C GLY A 47 -4.63 5.70 -31.19
N ASN A 48 -5.04 4.61 -30.52
CA ASN A 48 -5.42 3.37 -31.17
C ASN A 48 -6.84 3.50 -31.75
N ASP A 49 -6.96 3.30 -33.06
CA ASP A 49 -8.25 3.18 -33.74
C ASP A 49 -8.19 2.13 -34.86
N CYS A 50 -9.29 1.95 -35.57
CA CYS A 50 -9.40 0.96 -36.65
C CYS A 50 -8.53 1.26 -37.88
N PHE A 51 -7.85 2.40 -37.93
CA PHE A 51 -6.98 2.87 -39.02
C PHE A 51 -5.54 3.17 -38.56
N ALA A 52 -5.32 3.38 -37.26
CA ALA A 52 -4.04 3.66 -36.63
C ALA A 52 -3.82 2.75 -35.42
N TYR A 53 -2.92 1.78 -35.58
CA TYR A 53 -2.43 0.96 -34.48
C TYR A 53 -1.36 1.74 -33.72
N ALA A 54 -1.74 2.29 -32.58
CA ALA A 54 -0.86 3.01 -31.68
C ALA A 54 -1.04 2.51 -30.25
N GLY A 55 0.07 2.41 -29.52
CA GLY A 55 0.09 2.00 -28.12
C GLY A 55 0.74 3.10 -27.30
N ALA A 56 -0.04 3.95 -26.66
CA ALA A 56 0.51 5.00 -25.81
C ALA A 56 -0.33 5.21 -24.56
N ILE A 57 0.34 5.55 -23.47
CA ILE A 57 -0.33 6.10 -22.29
C ILE A 57 -0.51 7.60 -22.53
N PRO A 58 -1.71 8.19 -22.36
CA PRO A 58 -1.91 9.61 -22.61
C PRO A 58 -0.95 10.48 -21.79
N GLN A 59 -0.45 11.58 -22.36
CA GLN A 59 0.51 12.45 -21.69
C GLN A 59 -0.06 13.01 -20.36
N GLY A 60 0.77 13.02 -19.32
CA GLY A 60 0.38 13.50 -17.99
C GLY A 60 -0.43 12.51 -17.15
N THR A 61 -0.87 11.38 -17.71
CA THR A 61 -1.58 10.32 -16.97
C THR A 61 -0.74 9.76 -15.82
N ILE A 62 0.55 9.47 -16.07
CA ILE A 62 1.47 8.91 -15.07
C ILE A 62 1.76 9.93 -13.97
N SER A 63 2.08 11.18 -14.34
CA SER A 63 2.21 12.29 -13.40
C SER A 63 0.96 12.50 -12.54
N ARG A 64 -0.25 12.49 -13.14
CA ARG A 64 -1.52 12.61 -12.41
C ARG A 64 -1.74 11.44 -11.44
N CYS A 65 -1.41 10.22 -11.87
CA CYS A 65 -1.41 9.04 -11.01
C CYS A 65 -0.51 9.23 -9.79
N SER A 66 0.69 9.80 -9.95
CA SER A 66 1.58 10.06 -8.82
C SER A 66 1.03 11.11 -7.85
N LEU A 67 0.38 12.16 -8.36
CA LEU A 67 -0.32 13.13 -7.50
C LEU A 67 -1.44 12.46 -6.70
N ASP A 68 -2.23 11.63 -7.37
CA ASP A 68 -3.28 10.86 -6.71
C ASP A 68 -2.74 9.91 -5.64
N LEU A 69 -1.62 9.23 -5.91
CA LEU A 69 -0.93 8.39 -4.92
C LEU A 69 -0.36 9.21 -3.76
N ARG A 70 0.07 10.44 -3.99
CA ARG A 70 0.55 11.34 -2.94
C ARG A 70 -0.59 11.78 -2.01
N ASP A 71 -1.78 12.01 -2.56
CA ASP A 71 -2.98 12.44 -1.83
C ASP A 71 -3.60 11.33 -0.98
N ILE A 72 -3.21 10.07 -1.21
CA ILE A 72 -3.62 8.95 -0.36
C ILE A 72 -2.97 9.12 1.03
N PRO A 73 -3.73 8.84 2.11
CA PRO A 73 -3.30 9.10 3.48
C PRO A 73 -2.12 8.25 3.98
N HIS A 74 -1.66 7.29 3.18
CA HIS A 74 -0.51 6.44 3.46
C HIS A 74 0.31 6.22 2.17
N SER A 75 1.44 5.56 2.33
CA SER A 75 2.42 5.21 1.31
C SER A 75 2.52 3.68 1.21
N TYR A 76 3.01 3.22 0.07
CA TYR A 76 3.11 1.81 -0.28
C TYR A 76 4.58 1.38 -0.35
N ASP A 77 4.87 0.16 0.09
CA ASP A 77 6.17 -0.49 -0.02
C ASP A 77 6.48 -0.84 -1.48
N LEU A 78 5.48 -1.33 -2.20
CA LEU A 78 5.59 -1.72 -3.60
C LEU A 78 4.51 -1.08 -4.47
N ARG A 79 4.96 -0.41 -5.53
CA ARG A 79 4.14 0.20 -6.57
C ARG A 79 4.34 -0.58 -7.86
N ILE A 80 3.26 -1.16 -8.35
CA ILE A 80 3.23 -1.95 -9.59
C ILE A 80 2.51 -1.15 -10.67
N ALA A 81 3.16 -0.94 -11.82
CA ALA A 81 2.53 -0.37 -13.00
C ALA A 81 2.07 -1.50 -13.93
N VAL A 82 0.85 -1.43 -14.43
CA VAL A 82 0.29 -2.41 -15.38
C VAL A 82 -0.23 -1.70 -16.60
N TRP A 83 0.13 -2.18 -17.79
CA TRP A 83 -0.38 -1.66 -19.07
C TRP A 83 -0.50 -2.80 -20.09
N HIS A 84 -1.04 -2.54 -21.27
CA HIS A 84 -1.23 -3.58 -22.29
C HIS A 84 -0.09 -3.63 -23.30
N HIS A 85 0.19 -2.51 -23.98
CA HIS A 85 1.12 -2.47 -25.11
C HIS A 85 2.56 -2.80 -24.70
N SER A 86 3.36 -3.29 -25.65
CA SER A 86 4.77 -3.62 -25.37
C SER A 86 5.60 -2.36 -25.11
N ILE A 87 6.81 -2.54 -24.58
CA ILE A 87 7.85 -1.50 -24.53
C ILE A 87 8.76 -1.52 -25.76
N TYR A 88 8.57 -2.49 -26.66
CA TYR A 88 9.28 -2.61 -27.92
C TYR A 88 8.31 -2.83 -29.07
N GLY A 89 8.53 -2.13 -30.17
CA GLY A 89 7.87 -2.42 -31.43
C GLY A 89 8.79 -2.21 -32.62
N PRO A 90 8.34 -2.62 -33.83
CA PRO A 90 9.09 -2.40 -35.06
C PRO A 90 9.39 -0.90 -35.28
N PRO A 91 10.53 -0.52 -35.88
CA PRO A 91 10.92 0.88 -36.06
C PRO A 91 9.93 1.75 -36.86
N LEU A 92 8.99 1.14 -37.57
CA LEU A 92 8.00 1.78 -38.43
C LEU A 92 6.56 1.68 -37.89
N GLN A 93 6.37 1.17 -36.68
CA GLN A 93 5.06 1.05 -36.03
C GLN A 93 5.09 1.83 -34.71
N GLU A 94 3.94 2.35 -34.28
CA GLU A 94 3.82 3.09 -33.00
C GLU A 94 3.04 2.30 -31.95
N ASP A 95 2.92 0.98 -32.14
CA ASP A 95 2.12 0.06 -31.31
C ASP A 95 2.87 -0.40 -30.04
N TYR A 96 3.52 0.55 -29.35
CA TYR A 96 4.30 0.30 -28.15
C TYR A 96 4.45 1.55 -27.28
N VAL A 97 4.44 1.35 -25.96
CA VAL A 97 4.69 2.40 -24.97
C VAL A 97 6.15 2.84 -25.07
N LYS A 98 6.35 4.17 -25.19
CA LYS A 98 7.68 4.76 -25.32
C LYS A 98 8.49 4.60 -24.04
N ILE A 99 9.81 4.36 -24.18
CA ILE A 99 10.70 4.12 -23.03
C ILE A 99 10.74 5.30 -22.06
N GLU A 100 10.52 6.52 -22.53
CA GLU A 100 10.44 7.73 -21.70
C GLU A 100 9.28 7.65 -20.69
N GLN A 101 8.18 6.98 -21.03
CA GLN A 101 7.05 6.78 -20.11
C GLN A 101 7.42 5.77 -19.02
N ILE A 102 8.26 4.79 -19.34
CA ILE A 102 8.82 3.83 -18.37
C ILE A 102 9.79 4.55 -17.44
N HIS A 103 10.62 5.46 -17.95
CA HIS A 103 11.47 6.33 -17.14
C HIS A 103 10.66 7.24 -16.22
N GLU A 104 9.54 7.79 -16.68
CA GLU A 104 8.61 8.57 -15.84
C GLU A 104 8.06 7.71 -14.69
N MET A 105 7.63 6.47 -14.97
CA MET A 105 7.18 5.53 -13.92
C MET A 105 8.27 5.26 -12.88
N ILE A 106 9.51 5.01 -13.31
CA ILE A 106 10.65 4.79 -12.41
C ILE A 106 10.91 6.02 -11.54
N GLY A 107 10.95 7.21 -12.14
CA GLY A 107 11.15 8.47 -11.41
C GLY A 107 10.04 8.77 -10.40
N LEU A 108 8.86 8.19 -10.58
CA LEU A 108 7.70 8.31 -9.68
C LEU A 108 7.57 7.12 -8.70
N GLY A 109 8.58 6.25 -8.65
CA GLY A 109 8.73 5.20 -7.64
C GLY A 109 8.05 3.88 -7.96
N PHE A 110 7.64 3.63 -9.22
CA PHE A 110 7.20 2.30 -9.62
C PHE A 110 8.38 1.32 -9.72
N GLN A 111 8.26 0.16 -9.08
CA GLN A 111 9.36 -0.80 -8.98
C GLN A 111 9.15 -2.08 -9.81
N LEU A 112 7.89 -2.40 -10.12
CA LEU A 112 7.53 -3.54 -10.98
C LEU A 112 6.56 -3.09 -12.08
N GLY A 113 6.89 -3.39 -13.33
CA GLY A 113 6.06 -3.13 -14.50
C GLY A 113 5.55 -4.43 -15.12
N LEU A 114 4.25 -4.52 -15.38
CA LEU A 114 3.63 -5.67 -16.05
C LEU A 114 2.99 -5.21 -17.36
N HIS A 115 3.34 -5.84 -18.47
CA HIS A 115 2.71 -5.55 -19.76
C HIS A 115 2.32 -6.79 -20.54
N GLY A 116 1.60 -6.62 -21.65
CA GLY A 116 1.18 -7.70 -22.53
C GLY A 116 1.48 -7.42 -23.99
N HIS A 117 0.45 -7.57 -24.83
CA HIS A 117 0.41 -7.28 -26.27
C HIS A 117 1.21 -8.25 -27.17
N GLN A 118 2.43 -8.64 -26.78
CA GLN A 118 3.26 -9.54 -27.60
C GLN A 118 2.84 -11.01 -27.53
N HIS A 119 1.95 -11.36 -26.58
CA HIS A 119 1.53 -12.74 -26.29
C HIS A 119 2.68 -13.70 -25.93
N ILE A 120 3.85 -13.14 -25.62
CA ILE A 120 5.05 -13.85 -25.21
C ILE A 120 5.32 -13.49 -23.76
N ALA A 121 5.23 -14.48 -22.88
CA ALA A 121 5.77 -14.35 -21.55
C ALA A 121 7.29 -14.16 -21.70
N ALA A 122 7.79 -12.97 -21.35
CA ALA A 122 9.17 -12.63 -21.62
C ALA A 122 10.09 -13.58 -20.87
N THR A 123 11.00 -14.17 -21.63
CA THR A 123 12.17 -14.92 -21.16
C THR A 123 13.28 -14.01 -20.68
N THR A 124 13.03 -12.71 -20.48
CA THR A 124 14.04 -11.75 -20.03
C THR A 124 13.34 -10.65 -19.25
N THR A 125 13.69 -10.53 -17.97
CA THR A 125 13.31 -9.39 -17.15
C THR A 125 14.14 -8.20 -17.61
N HIS A 126 13.48 -7.09 -17.93
CA HIS A 126 14.17 -5.87 -18.27
C HIS A 126 14.36 -5.03 -17.01
N TYR A 127 15.59 -4.58 -16.80
CA TYR A 127 15.89 -3.54 -15.82
C TYR A 127 16.05 -2.25 -16.59
N VAL A 128 15.19 -1.29 -16.27
CA VAL A 128 15.28 0.05 -16.82
C VAL A 128 15.78 0.94 -15.69
N HIS A 129 16.90 1.63 -15.94
CA HIS A 129 17.61 2.42 -14.94
C HIS A 129 17.56 3.90 -15.30
N LEU A 130 17.16 4.75 -14.37
CA LEU A 130 17.31 6.20 -14.51
C LEU A 130 18.69 6.68 -14.03
N ASN A 131 19.21 6.07 -12.97
CA ASN A 131 20.53 6.26 -12.38
C ASN A 131 20.92 5.02 -11.53
N GLU A 132 22.04 5.05 -10.80
CA GLU A 132 22.49 3.90 -9.97
C GLU A 132 21.49 3.50 -8.87
N SER A 133 20.59 4.40 -8.44
CA SER A 133 19.69 4.19 -7.29
C SER A 133 18.26 3.84 -7.67
N GLN A 134 17.84 3.96 -8.92
CA GLN A 134 16.45 3.74 -9.35
C GLN A 134 16.34 2.74 -10.49
N SER A 135 15.54 1.69 -10.27
CA SER A 135 15.27 0.66 -11.28
C SER A 135 13.86 0.11 -11.17
N MET A 136 13.30 -0.28 -12.31
CA MET A 136 12.06 -1.07 -12.36
C MET A 136 12.31 -2.38 -13.10
N ALA A 137 11.85 -3.48 -12.51
CA ALA A 137 11.78 -4.77 -13.21
C ALA A 137 10.54 -4.78 -14.10
N VAL A 138 10.66 -5.16 -15.38
CA VAL A 138 9.53 -5.21 -16.31
C VAL A 138 9.31 -6.64 -16.81
N VAL A 139 8.07 -7.13 -16.70
CA VAL A 139 7.65 -8.49 -17.05
C VAL A 139 6.56 -8.46 -18.12
N SER A 140 6.82 -9.12 -19.25
CA SER A 140 5.80 -9.36 -20.27
C SER A 140 4.96 -10.60 -19.94
N ALA A 141 3.66 -10.46 -20.11
CA ALA A 141 2.67 -11.51 -19.93
C ALA A 141 2.53 -12.38 -21.20
N GLY A 142 2.35 -13.67 -20.97
CA GLY A 142 1.84 -14.59 -21.98
C GLY A 142 0.40 -14.35 -22.36
N SER A 143 -0.12 -15.16 -23.28
CA SER A 143 -1.55 -15.20 -23.57
C SER A 143 -2.17 -16.55 -23.20
N LEU A 144 -3.19 -16.51 -22.34
CA LEU A 144 -3.94 -17.69 -21.91
C LEU A 144 -4.94 -18.13 -23.00
N CYS A 145 -5.54 -17.18 -23.71
CA CYS A 145 -6.69 -17.41 -24.58
C CYS A 145 -6.46 -17.05 -26.05
N ALA A 146 -5.27 -16.61 -26.45
CA ALA A 146 -5.00 -16.27 -27.85
C ALA A 146 -5.25 -17.44 -28.79
N GLY A 147 -5.82 -17.11 -29.95
CA GLY A 147 -6.02 -18.03 -31.05
C GLY A 147 -4.70 -18.31 -31.77
N PHE A 148 -4.71 -19.33 -32.63
CA PHE A 148 -3.54 -19.69 -33.44
C PHE A 148 -3.03 -18.55 -34.33
N ARG A 149 -3.91 -17.62 -34.74
CA ARG A 149 -3.54 -16.47 -35.58
C ARG A 149 -2.89 -15.33 -34.80
N ASP A 150 -3.14 -15.28 -33.49
CA ASP A 150 -2.68 -14.19 -32.62
C ASP A 150 -1.48 -14.60 -31.78
N LEU A 151 -1.16 -15.91 -31.72
CA LEU A 151 0.04 -16.41 -31.09
C LEU A 151 1.23 -16.30 -32.04
N PRO A 152 2.38 -15.78 -31.57
CA PRO A 152 3.62 -15.87 -32.32
C PRO A 152 3.99 -17.31 -32.63
N ARG A 153 4.63 -17.51 -33.79
CA ARG A 153 5.01 -18.87 -34.23
C ARG A 153 5.91 -19.55 -33.21
N GLY A 154 5.56 -20.78 -32.85
CA GLY A 154 6.33 -21.58 -31.90
C GLY A 154 6.08 -21.23 -30.43
N VAL A 155 5.09 -20.40 -30.13
CA VAL A 155 4.70 -20.04 -28.76
C VAL A 155 3.36 -20.68 -28.44
N ASN A 156 3.32 -21.46 -27.35
CA ASN A 156 2.05 -21.99 -26.86
C ASN A 156 1.36 -20.98 -25.94
N ARG A 157 0.07 -21.22 -25.68
CA ARG A 157 -0.67 -20.48 -24.66
C ARG A 157 0.07 -20.56 -23.34
N GLN A 158 0.23 -19.43 -22.67
CA GLN A 158 1.02 -19.37 -21.46
C GLN A 158 0.51 -18.26 -20.53
N TYR A 159 0.74 -18.42 -19.24
CA TYR A 159 0.49 -17.39 -18.23
C TYR A 159 1.65 -17.33 -17.24
N ASN A 160 1.75 -16.20 -16.56
CA ASN A 160 2.79 -15.92 -15.58
C ASN A 160 2.23 -16.12 -14.17
N LEU A 161 3.08 -16.58 -13.26
CA LEU A 161 2.83 -16.56 -11.83
C LEU A 161 4.02 -15.85 -11.17
N ILE A 162 3.75 -14.71 -10.55
CA ILE A 162 4.77 -13.88 -9.89
C ILE A 162 4.61 -14.10 -8.39
N VAL A 163 5.65 -14.64 -7.77
CA VAL A 163 5.73 -14.82 -6.31
C VAL A 163 6.59 -13.68 -5.78
N ILE A 164 5.99 -12.73 -5.09
CA ILE A 164 6.71 -11.62 -4.43
C ILE A 164 7.11 -12.12 -3.04
N GLU A 165 8.37 -11.93 -2.66
CA GLU A 165 8.86 -12.33 -1.33
C GLU A 165 8.41 -11.33 -0.25
N ASP A 166 8.47 -11.74 1.02
CA ASP A 166 7.95 -10.97 2.16
C ASP A 166 8.64 -9.61 2.36
N ASP A 167 9.84 -9.43 1.80
CA ASP A 167 10.59 -8.16 1.83
C ASP A 167 10.08 -7.14 0.80
N LEU A 168 9.18 -7.54 -0.11
CA LEU A 168 8.62 -6.73 -1.18
C LEU A 168 9.67 -6.07 -2.10
N CYS A 169 10.90 -6.58 -2.12
CA CYS A 169 12.04 -6.08 -2.88
C CYS A 169 12.47 -7.02 -4.01
N ASN A 170 12.00 -8.26 -3.98
CA ASN A 170 12.29 -9.25 -5.01
C ASN A 170 11.11 -10.20 -5.24
N ALA A 171 11.16 -10.89 -6.37
CA ALA A 171 10.15 -11.85 -6.77
C ALA A 171 10.71 -12.95 -7.67
N ARG A 172 9.97 -14.06 -7.75
CA ARG A 172 10.20 -15.14 -8.71
C ARG A 172 9.09 -15.14 -9.76
N VAL A 173 9.49 -15.00 -11.02
CA VAL A 173 8.58 -15.09 -12.16
C VAL A 173 8.59 -16.51 -12.69
N HIS A 174 7.46 -17.18 -12.58
CA HIS A 174 7.20 -18.48 -13.19
C HIS A 174 6.38 -18.32 -14.46
N VAL A 175 6.63 -19.18 -15.45
CA VAL A 175 5.77 -19.30 -16.64
C VAL A 175 5.19 -20.71 -16.70
N ARG A 176 3.89 -20.76 -16.99
CA ARG A 176 3.16 -21.99 -17.28
C ARG A 176 2.74 -21.96 -18.73
N GLU A 177 3.17 -22.96 -19.48
CA GLU A 177 2.96 -23.07 -20.93
C GLU A 177 2.15 -24.33 -21.22
N MET A 178 1.16 -24.21 -22.10
CA MET A 178 0.30 -25.30 -22.52
C MET A 178 1.12 -26.32 -23.32
N ALA A 179 1.06 -27.59 -22.91
CA ALA A 179 1.64 -28.71 -23.62
C ALA A 179 0.54 -29.60 -24.24
N GLU A 180 0.92 -30.81 -24.64
CA GLU A 180 -0.01 -31.80 -25.18
C GLU A 180 -1.19 -32.07 -24.23
N GLY A 181 -2.37 -32.30 -24.82
CA GLY A 181 -3.60 -32.54 -24.06
C GLY A 181 -4.18 -31.29 -23.37
N GLY A 182 -3.68 -30.09 -23.66
CA GLY A 182 -4.21 -28.83 -23.12
C GLY A 182 -3.82 -28.55 -21.66
N GLN A 183 -2.88 -29.33 -21.12
CA GLN A 183 -2.38 -29.16 -19.75
C GLN A 183 -1.29 -28.09 -19.70
N PHE A 184 -1.27 -27.28 -18.64
CA PHE A 184 -0.25 -26.27 -18.43
C PHE A 184 0.90 -26.82 -17.58
N HIS A 185 2.11 -26.77 -18.12
CA HIS A 185 3.32 -27.22 -17.44
C HIS A 185 4.30 -26.07 -17.25
N ARG A 186 5.27 -26.30 -16.37
CA ARG A 186 6.37 -25.36 -16.17
C ARG A 186 7.17 -25.17 -17.46
N LYS A 187 7.38 -23.93 -17.89
CA LYS A 187 8.32 -23.59 -18.96
C LYS A 187 9.76 -23.92 -18.51
N LYS A 188 10.54 -24.59 -19.37
CA LYS A 188 11.90 -25.09 -19.06
C LYS A 188 12.97 -24.66 -20.07
N ASN A 189 12.70 -23.63 -20.87
CA ASN A 189 13.60 -23.13 -21.91
C ASN A 189 13.97 -21.65 -21.69
N GLY A 190 15.00 -21.19 -22.40
CA GLY A 190 15.50 -19.81 -22.27
C GLY A 190 15.93 -19.48 -20.85
N ALA A 191 15.61 -18.28 -20.37
CA ALA A 191 15.89 -17.88 -18.99
C ALA A 191 15.09 -18.68 -17.94
N PHE A 192 14.02 -19.38 -18.34
CA PHE A 192 13.27 -20.27 -17.46
C PHE A 192 13.82 -21.70 -17.46
N SER A 193 15.11 -21.92 -17.73
CA SER A 193 15.72 -23.26 -17.65
C SER A 193 15.57 -23.89 -16.27
N GLN A 194 15.77 -23.08 -15.23
CA GLN A 194 15.50 -23.46 -13.84
C GLN A 194 14.01 -23.45 -13.52
N GLY A 195 13.18 -22.94 -14.43
CA GLY A 195 11.72 -22.83 -14.45
C GLY A 195 11.10 -21.72 -13.59
N PHE A 196 11.93 -20.77 -13.18
CA PHE A 196 11.57 -19.40 -12.81
C PHE A 196 12.74 -18.48 -13.17
N VAL A 197 12.50 -17.18 -13.13
CA VAL A 197 13.53 -16.13 -13.18
C VAL A 197 13.38 -15.27 -11.93
N GLU A 198 14.48 -15.00 -11.23
CA GLU A 198 14.50 -14.07 -10.11
C GLU A 198 14.58 -12.64 -10.63
N ILE A 199 13.79 -11.78 -10.01
CA ILE A 199 13.75 -10.36 -10.29
C ILE A 199 13.89 -9.61 -8.97
N ALA A 200 14.61 -8.51 -8.99
CA ALA A 200 14.76 -7.65 -7.84
C ALA A 200 14.53 -6.21 -8.28
N TRP A 201 14.22 -5.34 -7.33
CA TRP A 201 14.16 -3.91 -7.54
C TRP A 201 14.64 -3.21 -6.28
N LYS A 202 14.96 -1.94 -6.40
CA LYS A 202 15.37 -1.13 -5.25
C LYS A 202 14.15 -0.49 -4.59
N THR A 203 14.23 -0.33 -3.28
CA THR A 203 13.23 0.40 -2.49
C THR A 203 13.16 1.86 -2.96
N SER A 204 12.00 2.49 -2.77
CA SER A 204 11.83 3.90 -3.11
C SER A 204 12.82 4.77 -2.35
N THR A 205 13.45 5.72 -3.05
CA THR A 205 14.40 6.68 -2.47
C THR A 205 13.79 8.08 -2.41
N ASP A 206 14.21 8.88 -1.42
CA ASP A 206 13.85 10.30 -1.33
C ASP A 206 14.61 11.14 -2.38
N VAL A 207 14.31 12.44 -2.44
CA VAL A 207 14.99 13.37 -3.36
C VAL A 207 16.50 13.49 -3.12
N MET A 208 16.98 13.07 -1.95
CA MET A 208 18.39 13.05 -1.56
C MET A 208 19.05 11.67 -1.77
N GLY A 209 18.29 10.67 -2.24
CA GLY A 209 18.76 9.32 -2.49
C GLY A 209 18.74 8.38 -1.28
N HIS A 210 18.15 8.78 -0.15
CA HIS A 210 18.00 7.91 1.01
C HIS A 210 16.84 6.93 0.83
N GLU A 211 17.00 5.70 1.30
CA GLU A 211 15.90 4.73 1.33
C GLU A 211 14.77 5.24 2.22
N ILE A 212 13.55 5.19 1.69
CA ILE A 212 12.35 5.59 2.42
C ILE A 212 11.89 4.39 3.26
N ASP A 213 11.89 4.56 4.58
CA ASP A 213 11.14 3.68 5.47
C ASP A 213 9.65 4.05 5.40
N VAL A 214 8.91 3.23 4.66
CA VAL A 214 7.48 3.42 4.39
C VAL A 214 6.66 3.34 5.66
N ASN A 215 7.04 2.49 6.62
CA ASN A 215 6.36 2.37 7.90
C ASN A 215 6.51 3.67 8.71
N GLN A 216 7.73 4.21 8.81
CA GLN A 216 7.97 5.49 9.48
C GLN A 216 7.22 6.65 8.80
N GLU A 217 7.21 6.70 7.48
CA GLU A 217 6.46 7.72 6.73
C GLU A 217 4.95 7.59 6.95
N ASN A 218 4.41 6.37 7.01
CA ASN A 218 3.01 6.12 7.30
C ASN A 218 2.63 6.53 8.71
N ILE A 219 3.46 6.20 9.71
CA ILE A 219 3.30 6.67 11.09
C ILE A 219 3.28 8.19 11.13
N ARG A 220 4.23 8.85 10.45
CA ARG A 220 4.32 10.31 10.41
C ARG A 220 3.07 10.95 9.78
N ARG A 221 2.62 10.45 8.63
CA ARG A 221 1.41 10.93 7.94
C ARG A 221 0.16 10.77 8.80
N ALA A 222 -0.04 9.59 9.37
CA ALA A 222 -1.19 9.30 10.21
C ALA A 222 -1.18 10.15 11.49
N THR A 223 0.01 10.39 12.08
CA THR A 223 0.16 11.29 13.23
C THR A 223 -0.28 12.71 12.89
N LEU A 224 0.14 13.27 11.75
CA LEU A 224 -0.27 14.61 11.30
C LEU A 224 -1.77 14.68 11.01
N GLN A 225 -2.36 13.63 10.43
CA GLN A 225 -3.80 13.58 10.17
C GLN A 225 -4.63 13.47 11.46
N ALA A 226 -4.14 12.71 12.44
CA ALA A 226 -4.77 12.62 13.75
C ALA A 226 -4.70 13.96 14.49
N GLU A 227 -3.58 14.69 14.39
CA GLU A 227 -3.44 16.04 14.93
C GLU A 227 -4.45 17.01 14.30
N ASP A 228 -4.55 17.04 12.97
CA ASP A 228 -5.52 17.87 12.26
C ASP A 228 -6.98 17.53 12.64
N ALA A 229 -7.30 16.24 12.78
CA ALA A 229 -8.61 15.80 13.26
C ALA A 229 -8.89 16.30 14.69
N LEU A 230 -7.89 16.25 15.58
CA LEU A 230 -8.00 16.74 16.95
C LEU A 230 -8.19 18.27 17.00
N HIS A 231 -7.47 19.02 16.15
CA HIS A 231 -7.65 20.46 15.99
C HIS A 231 -9.04 20.82 15.46
N LYS A 232 -9.59 20.02 14.55
CA LYS A 232 -10.97 20.14 14.05
C LYS A 232 -12.04 19.64 15.04
N LYS A 233 -11.67 19.40 16.30
CA LYS A 233 -12.55 18.92 17.37
C LYS A 233 -13.23 17.57 17.06
N ASN A 234 -12.58 16.71 16.29
CA ASN A 234 -13.04 15.35 16.03
C ASN A 234 -12.06 14.31 16.65
N PRO A 235 -12.07 14.15 17.98
CA PRO A 235 -11.16 13.23 18.68
C PRO A 235 -11.44 11.76 18.37
N VAL A 236 -12.68 11.39 18.04
CA VAL A 236 -13.03 10.01 17.64
C VAL A 236 -12.30 9.63 16.35
N LYS A 237 -12.32 10.52 15.35
CA LYS A 237 -11.60 10.32 14.10
C LYS A 237 -10.09 10.24 14.30
N ALA A 238 -9.54 11.03 15.22
CA ALA A 238 -8.11 10.98 15.55
C ALA A 238 -7.71 9.60 16.09
N LEU A 239 -8.52 9.00 16.97
CA LEU A 239 -8.29 7.63 17.46
C LEU A 239 -8.39 6.59 16.34
N GLN A 240 -9.41 6.68 15.48
CA GLN A 240 -9.59 5.76 14.34
C GLN A 240 -8.39 5.78 13.38
N ILE A 241 -7.79 6.95 13.14
CA ILE A 241 -6.58 7.08 12.31
C ILE A 241 -5.39 6.36 12.96
N LEU A 242 -5.31 6.35 14.30
CA LEU A 242 -4.18 5.80 15.06
C LEU A 242 -4.34 4.32 15.44
N GLU A 243 -5.52 3.70 15.26
CA GLU A 243 -5.79 2.30 15.64
C GLU A 243 -4.83 1.28 14.99
N GLY A 244 -4.29 1.58 13.81
CA GLY A 244 -3.36 0.71 13.08
C GLY A 244 -1.87 0.97 13.34
N ILE A 245 -1.53 1.90 14.25
CA ILE A 245 -0.14 2.29 14.51
C ILE A 245 0.35 1.68 15.81
N GLU A 246 1.58 1.15 15.79
CA GLU A 246 2.26 0.76 17.01
C GLU A 246 2.68 1.99 17.84
N LEU A 247 1.80 2.45 18.74
CA LEU A 247 2.03 3.65 19.57
C LEU A 247 3.22 3.52 20.55
N SER A 248 3.74 2.30 20.74
CA SER A 248 4.93 2.03 21.57
C SER A 248 6.19 2.72 20.97
N SER A 249 6.30 2.73 19.64
CA SER A 249 7.43 3.22 18.86
C SER A 249 7.25 4.67 18.39
N ALA A 250 6.04 5.25 18.55
CA ALA A 250 5.69 6.61 18.12
C ALA A 250 5.22 7.50 19.30
N PRO A 251 6.13 8.14 20.07
CA PRO A 251 5.78 8.92 21.26
C PRO A 251 4.78 10.06 21.01
N HIS A 252 4.90 10.74 19.86
CA HIS A 252 4.00 11.84 19.53
C HIS A 252 2.59 11.35 19.18
N ALA A 253 2.48 10.28 18.38
CA ALA A 253 1.21 9.63 18.08
C ALA A 253 0.51 9.16 19.37
N ARG A 254 1.26 8.56 20.30
CA ARG A 254 0.75 8.14 21.62
C ARG A 254 0.17 9.31 22.40
N LYS A 255 0.84 10.46 22.42
CA LYS A 255 0.35 11.67 23.08
C LYS A 255 -1.00 12.14 22.49
N ILE A 256 -1.12 12.14 21.17
CA ILE A 256 -2.37 12.50 20.47
C ILE A 256 -3.49 11.52 20.81
N ALA A 257 -3.19 10.21 20.84
CA ALA A 257 -4.17 9.20 21.22
C ALA A 257 -4.68 9.41 22.65
N ILE A 258 -3.78 9.62 23.62
CA ILE A 258 -4.13 9.91 25.02
C ILE A 258 -5.00 11.16 25.13
N GLN A 259 -4.61 12.26 24.47
CA GLN A 259 -5.40 13.50 24.47
C GLN A 259 -6.78 13.31 23.85
N SER A 260 -6.87 12.50 22.79
CA SER A 260 -8.14 12.21 22.12
C SER A 260 -9.06 11.39 23.02
N ALA A 261 -8.53 10.34 23.68
CA ALA A 261 -9.26 9.51 24.62
C ALA A 261 -9.77 10.30 25.83
N LEU A 262 -8.95 11.21 26.38
CA LEU A 262 -9.34 12.12 27.46
C LEU A 262 -10.50 13.04 27.04
N LYS A 263 -10.47 13.58 25.81
CA LYS A 263 -11.54 14.48 25.32
C LYS A 263 -12.88 13.80 25.11
N ILE A 264 -12.89 12.50 24.81
CA ILE A 264 -14.13 11.73 24.64
C ILE A 264 -14.54 10.99 25.91
N GLU A 265 -13.77 11.14 26.99
CA GLU A 265 -13.97 10.43 28.26
C GLU A 265 -14.10 8.91 28.10
N SER A 266 -13.39 8.34 27.12
CA SER A 266 -13.37 6.88 26.91
C SER A 266 -12.30 6.27 27.80
N TRP A 267 -12.72 5.92 29.01
CA TRP A 267 -11.83 5.42 30.06
C TRP A 267 -11.29 4.03 29.72
N GLU A 268 -12.04 3.16 29.02
CA GLU A 268 -11.53 1.85 28.61
C GLU A 268 -10.40 1.97 27.56
N ILE A 269 -10.57 2.86 26.58
CA ILE A 269 -9.53 3.12 25.57
C ILE A 269 -8.30 3.71 26.26
N LEU A 270 -8.49 4.67 27.16
CA LEU A 270 -7.40 5.30 27.89
C LEU A 270 -6.62 4.27 28.73
N SER A 271 -7.31 3.42 29.51
CA SER A 271 -6.64 2.41 30.35
C SER A 271 -5.83 1.43 29.51
N ASN A 272 -6.32 1.04 28.34
CA ASN A 272 -5.60 0.16 27.42
C ASN A 272 -4.36 0.85 26.83
N LEU A 273 -4.51 2.11 26.38
CA LEU A 273 -3.42 2.89 25.80
C LEU A 273 -2.27 3.12 26.79
N VAL A 274 -2.58 3.46 28.04
CA VAL A 274 -1.58 3.75 29.09
C VAL A 274 -1.34 2.60 30.06
N SER A 275 -1.70 1.36 29.69
CA SER A 275 -1.51 0.15 30.50
C SER A 275 -0.08 -0.03 31.05
N GLN A 276 0.93 0.43 30.30
CA GLN A 276 2.31 0.59 30.78
C GLN A 276 2.69 2.09 30.73
N PRO A 277 2.53 2.83 31.84
CA PRO A 277 2.81 4.26 31.87
C PRO A 277 4.30 4.55 31.67
N LYS A 278 4.61 5.41 30.70
CA LYS A 278 5.99 5.85 30.40
C LYS A 278 6.40 7.10 31.18
N SER A 279 5.46 7.76 31.86
CA SER A 279 5.69 8.96 32.66
C SER A 279 4.74 9.00 33.86
N THR A 280 5.07 9.84 34.85
CA THR A 280 4.19 10.10 36.00
C THR A 280 2.83 10.66 35.56
N GLU A 281 2.80 11.48 34.51
CA GLU A 281 1.56 12.03 33.94
C GLU A 281 0.68 10.90 33.35
N GLU A 282 1.25 9.96 32.60
CA GLU A 282 0.51 8.80 32.10
C GLU A 282 -0.01 7.92 33.25
N ALA A 283 0.75 7.78 34.34
CA ALA A 283 0.32 7.01 35.51
C ALA A 283 -0.90 7.66 36.19
N ILE A 284 -0.92 8.99 36.30
CA ILE A 284 -2.08 9.75 36.81
C ILE A 284 -3.31 9.54 35.91
N PHE A 285 -3.15 9.55 34.59
CA PHE A 285 -4.24 9.26 33.66
C PHE A 285 -4.74 7.83 33.77
N LEU A 286 -3.84 6.85 33.92
CA LEU A 286 -4.21 5.44 34.11
C LEU A 286 -5.02 5.25 35.40
N ILE A 287 -4.53 5.78 36.53
CA ILE A 287 -5.25 5.69 37.81
C ILE A 287 -6.64 6.31 37.70
N THR A 288 -6.75 7.47 37.05
CA THR A 288 -8.03 8.15 36.82
C THR A 288 -8.97 7.26 36.00
N ALA A 289 -8.49 6.67 34.90
CA ALA A 289 -9.27 5.77 34.05
C ALA A 289 -9.74 4.52 34.81
N LEU A 290 -8.84 3.87 35.56
CA LEU A 290 -9.13 2.67 36.36
C LEU A 290 -10.19 2.94 37.44
N ILE A 291 -10.12 4.10 38.11
CA ILE A 291 -11.15 4.53 39.07
C ILE A 291 -12.50 4.69 38.35
N GLN A 292 -12.54 5.25 37.14
CA GLN A 292 -13.81 5.46 36.42
C GLN A 292 -14.44 4.14 35.95
N ILE A 293 -13.64 3.19 35.45
CA ILE A 293 -14.12 1.85 35.05
C ILE A 293 -14.37 0.91 36.25
N ASN A 294 -14.16 1.40 37.48
CA ASN A 294 -14.31 0.68 38.75
C ASN A 294 -13.34 -0.51 38.95
N ASP A 295 -12.17 -0.49 38.30
CA ASP A 295 -11.06 -1.39 38.59
C ASP A 295 -10.18 -0.79 39.70
N LEU A 296 -10.71 -0.83 40.92
CA LEU A 296 -10.12 -0.19 42.08
C LEU A 296 -8.87 -0.92 42.59
N GLU A 297 -8.78 -2.23 42.39
CA GLU A 297 -7.62 -3.03 42.80
C GLU A 297 -6.41 -2.66 41.95
N GLN A 298 -6.57 -2.62 40.63
CA GLN A 298 -5.49 -2.24 39.74
C GLN A 298 -5.08 -0.77 39.96
N ALA A 299 -6.03 0.13 40.22
CA ALA A 299 -5.74 1.54 40.53
C ALA A 299 -4.82 1.69 41.75
N GLU A 300 -5.07 0.91 42.81
CA GLU A 300 -4.27 0.93 44.04
C GLU A 300 -2.86 0.36 43.82
N VAL A 301 -2.75 -0.72 43.05
CA VAL A 301 -1.45 -1.30 42.66
C VAL A 301 -0.59 -0.27 41.90
N ILE A 302 -1.17 0.41 40.91
CA ILE A 302 -0.44 1.42 40.13
C ILE A 302 -0.04 2.61 41.01
N LEU A 303 -0.95 3.09 41.87
CA LEU A 303 -0.69 4.22 42.77
C LEU A 303 0.47 3.92 43.74
N ASN A 304 0.57 2.68 44.23
CA ASN A 304 1.66 2.24 45.11
C ASN A 304 2.98 2.01 44.37
N THR A 305 2.92 1.71 43.07
CA THR A 305 4.11 1.45 42.23
C THR A 305 4.83 2.75 41.85
N TYR A 306 4.08 3.83 41.57
CA TYR A 306 4.63 5.11 41.13
C TYR A 306 4.80 6.09 42.29
N ASN A 307 5.98 6.06 42.93
CA ASN A 307 6.32 6.89 44.09
C ASN A 307 6.58 8.38 43.79
N ASP A 308 6.77 8.72 42.53
CA ASP A 308 7.03 10.10 42.09
C ASP A 308 5.76 10.95 41.95
N ILE A 309 4.58 10.40 42.26
CA ILE A 309 3.31 11.14 42.28
C ILE A 309 3.27 12.02 43.53
N ASP A 310 2.94 13.31 43.36
CA ASP A 310 2.81 14.28 44.45
C ASP A 310 1.87 13.78 45.56
N ALA A 311 2.24 14.06 46.82
CA ALA A 311 1.51 13.61 48.00
C ALA A 311 0.06 14.10 48.02
N THR A 312 -0.22 15.30 47.49
CA THR A 312 -1.58 15.87 47.42
C THR A 312 -2.45 15.06 46.48
N ILE A 313 -1.94 14.78 45.28
CA ILE A 313 -2.64 14.01 44.24
C ILE A 313 -2.84 12.56 44.72
N ARG A 314 -1.85 11.98 45.37
CA ARG A 314 -1.93 10.63 45.95
C ARG A 314 -3.05 10.52 46.99
N ASN A 315 -3.13 11.45 47.93
CA ASN A 315 -4.17 11.46 48.95
C ASN A 315 -5.57 11.64 48.33
N GLU A 316 -5.69 12.45 47.27
CA GLU A 316 -6.95 12.61 46.55
C GLU A 316 -7.41 11.29 45.90
N PHE A 317 -6.49 10.56 45.25
CA PHE A 317 -6.81 9.26 44.65
C PHE A 317 -7.15 8.20 45.69
N GLN A 318 -6.43 8.14 46.82
CA GLN A 318 -6.75 7.23 47.91
C GLN A 318 -8.17 7.47 48.45
N GLY A 319 -8.52 8.74 48.72
CA GLY A 319 -9.87 9.10 49.15
C GLY A 319 -10.95 8.70 48.14
N LYS A 320 -10.71 8.93 46.84
CA LYS A 320 -11.64 8.51 45.76
C LYS A 320 -11.82 7.00 45.70
N ILE A 321 -10.74 6.23 45.84
CA ILE A 321 -10.76 4.76 45.84
C ILE A 321 -11.55 4.25 47.05
N GLU A 322 -11.27 4.76 48.25
CA GLU A 322 -11.95 4.35 49.49
C GLU A 322 -13.46 4.65 49.44
N ILE A 323 -13.84 5.86 49.01
CA ILE A 323 -15.26 6.23 48.84
C ILE A 323 -15.95 5.28 47.88
N LYS A 324 -15.35 4.98 46.72
CA LYS A 324 -15.94 4.03 45.76
C LYS A 324 -15.99 2.60 46.29
N LYS A 325 -15.02 2.15 47.09
CA LYS A 325 -15.06 0.83 47.77
C LYS A 325 -16.24 0.76 48.75
N ILE A 326 -16.46 1.79 49.55
CA ILE A 326 -17.56 1.88 50.53
C ILE A 326 -18.93 1.93 49.84
N LEU A 327 -19.05 2.61 48.70
CA LEU A 327 -20.30 2.65 47.92
C LEU A 327 -20.65 1.31 47.24
N ARG A 328 -19.72 0.35 47.19
CA ARG A 328 -19.87 -0.96 46.55
C ARG A 328 -20.17 -2.09 47.55
N SER A 329 -19.89 -1.86 48.84
CA SER A 329 -20.19 -2.78 49.95
C SER A 329 -21.61 -2.64 50.45
#